data_AF-A0A2E6TYK6-F1
#
_entry.id   AF-A0A2E6TYK6-F1
#
_cell.length_a   1.000
_cell.length_b   1.000
_cell.length_c   1.000
_cell.angle_alpha   90.00
_cell.angle_beta   90.00
_cell.angle_gamma   90.00
#
_symmetry.space_group_name_H-M   'P 1'
#
loop_
_entity.id
_entity.type
_entity.pdbx_description
1 polymer ?
#
loop_
_entity_poly.entity_id
_entity_poly.type
_entity_poly.pdbx_seq_one_letter_code
_entity_poly.pdbx_strand_id
1 'polypeptide(L)'
;MSSFLSDAAKSIIASQFNNLHDTFSRDIVVYKEAQKVVISTDPNYNYIYNQTSESTSSVTNVPQKQVFKARIRYDDNRDTEYFGEFGTSTKISRVDSGSRVRIKLKKVDYDYIRDAKRIEFDGRMFLVDSDPRPHGLFDVDFYTLYLKPVETQ
;
A
#
# COMPACT_ATOMS: atom_id res chain seq x y z
N MET A 1 14.19 -30.38 16.32
CA MET A 1 14.87 -30.50 15.01
C MET A 1 15.98 -29.46 14.98
N SER A 2 17.24 -29.87 14.87
CA SER A 2 18.36 -28.92 14.83
C SER A 2 18.41 -28.27 13.44
N SER A 3 18.13 -26.97 13.36
CA SER A 3 18.39 -26.21 12.14
C SER A 3 19.89 -26.06 11.90
N PHE A 4 20.30 -26.02 10.63
CA PHE A 4 21.70 -25.82 10.24
C PHE A 4 22.31 -24.52 10.80
N LEU A 5 21.47 -23.49 10.96
CA LEU A 5 21.84 -22.23 11.61
C LEU A 5 21.37 -22.24 13.07
N SER A 6 22.21 -21.75 13.98
CA SER A 6 21.80 -21.45 15.36
C SER A 6 20.82 -20.28 15.38
N ASP A 7 19.98 -20.19 16.41
CA ASP A 7 18.99 -19.11 16.50
C ASP A 7 19.63 -17.73 16.63
N ALA A 8 20.80 -17.65 17.26
CA ALA A 8 21.62 -16.44 17.29
C ALA A 8 22.08 -16.01 15.88
N ALA A 9 22.54 -16.97 15.06
CA ALA A 9 22.95 -16.67 13.69
C ALA A 9 21.77 -16.21 12.82
N LYS A 10 20.59 -16.83 12.97
CA LYS A 10 19.37 -16.40 12.27
C LYS A 10 18.98 -14.97 12.65
N SER A 11 19.05 -14.62 13.93
CA SER A 11 18.75 -13.26 14.40
C SER A 11 19.69 -12.21 13.82
N ILE A 12 20.99 -12.52 13.75
CA ILE A 12 21.98 -11.63 13.11
C ILE A 12 21.65 -11.42 11.64
N ILE A 13 21.41 -12.50 10.88
CA ILE A 13 21.11 -12.39 9.45
C ILE A 13 19.79 -11.61 9.22
N ALA A 14 18.76 -11.85 10.04
CA ALA A 14 17.51 -11.11 9.99
C ALA A 14 17.72 -9.60 10.24
N SER A 15 18.57 -9.25 11.22
CA SER A 15 18.90 -7.84 11.50
C SER A 15 19.58 -7.15 10.32
N GLN A 16 20.52 -7.84 9.64
CA GLN A 16 21.19 -7.27 8.46
C GLN A 16 20.23 -7.11 7.29
N PHE A 17 19.28 -8.02 7.13
CA PHE A 17 18.24 -7.89 6.11
C PHE A 17 17.30 -6.70 6.38
N ASN A 18 16.99 -6.44 7.66
CA ASN A 18 16.23 -5.25 8.06
C ASN A 18 17.01 -3.95 7.79
N ASN A 19 18.32 -3.92 8.06
CA ASN A 19 19.17 -2.78 7.74
C ASN A 19 19.22 -2.51 6.24
N LEU A 20 19.28 -3.56 5.41
CA LEU A 20 19.20 -3.44 3.95
C LEU A 20 17.87 -2.80 3.55
N HIS A 21 16.77 -3.29 4.10
CA HIS A 21 15.46 -2.72 3.81
C HIS A 21 15.40 -1.23 4.18
N ASP A 22 15.89 -0.85 5.35
CA ASP A 22 15.88 0.53 5.83
C ASP A 22 16.73 1.44 4.93
N THR A 23 17.93 1.00 4.56
CA THR A 23 18.87 1.74 3.71
C THR A 23 18.30 2.02 2.32
N PHE A 24 17.59 1.07 1.72
CA PHE A 24 17.00 1.21 0.38
C PHE A 24 15.52 1.63 0.40
N SER A 25 14.99 1.97 1.57
CA SER A 25 13.62 2.44 1.68
C SER A 25 13.51 3.90 1.22
N ARG A 26 12.34 4.24 0.67
CA ARG A 26 11.94 5.59 0.29
C ARG A 26 10.63 5.93 0.95
N ASP A 27 10.39 7.21 1.17
CA ASP A 27 9.17 7.68 1.78
C ASP A 27 8.02 7.66 0.76
N ILE A 28 6.92 7.02 1.13
CA ILE A 28 5.66 6.96 0.37
C ILE A 28 4.57 7.62 1.20
N VAL A 29 3.67 8.37 0.55
CA VAL A 29 2.51 9.01 1.19
C VAL A 29 1.28 8.17 0.90
N VAL A 30 0.58 7.76 1.95
CA VAL A 30 -0.58 6.88 1.85
C VAL A 30 -1.82 7.66 2.26
N TYR A 31 -2.82 7.64 1.37
CA TYR A 31 -4.09 8.31 1.57
C TYR A 31 -5.18 7.29 1.92
N LYS A 32 -5.76 7.46 3.10
CA LYS A 32 -6.98 6.75 3.52
C LYS A 32 -8.22 7.61 3.30
N GLU A 33 -9.38 6.96 3.30
CA GLU A 33 -10.64 7.68 3.24
C GLU A 33 -10.77 8.67 4.40
N ALA A 34 -11.42 9.80 4.12
CA ALA A 34 -11.57 10.84 5.09
C ALA A 34 -12.43 10.37 6.27
N GLN A 35 -11.98 10.64 7.49
CA GLN A 35 -12.83 10.45 8.65
C GLN A 35 -13.94 11.51 8.61
N LYS A 36 -15.20 11.05 8.65
CA LYS A 36 -16.35 11.94 8.80
C LYS A 36 -16.39 12.38 10.26
N VAL A 37 -15.92 13.59 10.54
CA VAL A 37 -16.11 14.21 11.85
C VAL A 37 -17.43 14.96 11.80
N VAL A 38 -18.40 14.54 12.61
CA VAL A 38 -19.64 15.28 12.83
C VAL A 38 -19.34 16.31 13.91
N ILE A 39 -19.15 17.57 13.51
CA ILE A 39 -19.07 18.67 14.46
C ILE A 39 -20.51 19.10 14.73
N SER A 40 -21.03 18.74 15.91
CA SER A 40 -22.30 19.27 16.39
C SER A 40 -22.02 20.65 16.99
N THR A 41 -22.44 21.70 16.31
CA THR A 41 -22.10 23.09 16.64
C THR A 41 -23.00 23.75 17.70
N ASP A 42 -23.79 22.99 18.47
CA ASP A 42 -24.66 23.58 19.50
C ASP A 42 -24.36 23.04 20.92
N PRO A 43 -23.85 23.88 21.84
CA PRO A 43 -23.65 23.52 23.25
C PRO A 43 -24.95 23.09 23.97
N ASN A 44 -26.13 23.36 23.39
CA ASN A 44 -27.43 23.01 23.96
C ASN A 44 -28.10 21.78 23.32
N TYR A 45 -27.39 21.03 22.46
CA TYR A 45 -27.95 19.85 21.81
C TYR A 45 -28.20 18.71 22.81
N ASN A 46 -29.47 18.43 23.11
CA ASN A 46 -29.89 17.38 24.04
C ASN A 46 -30.48 16.18 23.27
N TYR A 47 -29.78 15.05 23.26
CA TYR A 47 -30.15 13.87 22.46
C TYR A 47 -31.48 13.21 22.86
N ILE A 48 -32.03 13.52 24.04
CA ILE A 48 -33.28 12.93 24.55
C ILE A 48 -34.52 13.64 23.98
N TYR A 49 -34.41 14.92 23.65
CA TYR A 49 -35.53 15.72 23.16
C TYR A 49 -35.19 16.27 21.78
N ASN A 50 -35.72 15.59 20.75
CA ASN A 50 -35.56 15.89 19.33
C ASN A 50 -36.13 17.27 18.94
N GLN A 51 -35.53 18.36 19.42
CA GLN A 51 -35.91 19.72 19.03
C GLN A 51 -35.26 20.06 17.69
N THR A 52 -36.13 20.12 16.69
CA THR A 52 -35.88 20.56 15.34
C THR A 52 -35.53 22.05 15.32
N SER A 53 -34.26 22.34 15.13
CA SER A 53 -33.79 23.56 14.48
C SER A 53 -32.65 23.13 13.59
N GLU A 54 -32.80 23.37 12.29
CA GLU A 54 -31.98 22.85 11.19
C GLU A 54 -30.49 22.77 11.57
N SER A 55 -30.08 21.58 12.00
CA SER A 55 -28.71 21.31 12.40
C SER A 55 -27.91 21.17 11.11
N THR A 56 -27.27 22.26 10.67
CA THR A 56 -26.31 22.25 9.56
C THR A 56 -25.15 21.36 9.95
N SER A 57 -25.31 20.07 9.66
CA SER A 57 -24.32 19.04 9.90
C SER A 57 -23.18 19.28 8.90
N SER A 58 -22.20 20.11 9.25
CA SER A 58 -21.02 20.29 8.41
C SER A 58 -20.15 19.04 8.54
N VAL A 59 -20.38 18.06 7.66
CA VAL A 59 -19.51 16.88 7.55
C VAL A 59 -18.19 17.35 6.94
N THR A 60 -17.18 17.59 7.79
CA THR A 60 -15.83 17.88 7.31
C THR A 60 -15.09 16.57 7.11
N ASN A 61 -14.80 16.27 5.85
CA ASN A 61 -13.98 15.12 5.45
C ASN A 61 -12.50 15.51 5.61
N VAL A 62 -11.83 15.09 6.68
CA VAL A 62 -10.38 15.30 6.83
C VAL A 62 -9.63 14.10 6.22
N PRO A 63 -8.87 14.27 5.12
CA PRO A 63 -8.10 13.18 4.54
C PRO A 63 -6.97 12.77 5.49
N GLN A 64 -6.92 11.50 5.87
CA GLN A 64 -5.81 10.97 6.65
C GLN A 64 -4.64 10.63 5.71
N LYS A 65 -3.58 11.43 5.81
CA LYS A 65 -2.30 11.21 5.14
C LYS A 65 -1.28 10.68 6.13
N GLN A 66 -0.59 9.60 5.79
CA GLN A 66 0.51 9.08 6.60
C GLN A 66 1.68 8.69 5.71
N VAL A 67 2.89 8.94 6.19
CA VAL A 67 4.14 8.65 5.48
C VAL A 67 4.70 7.33 5.98
N PHE A 68 5.06 6.44 5.06
CA PHE A 68 5.67 5.14 5.35
C PHE A 68 6.96 4.96 4.56
N LYS A 69 7.83 4.07 5.04
CA LYS A 69 9.06 3.69 4.34
C LYS A 69 8.85 2.41 3.55
N ALA A 70 9.08 2.47 2.24
CA ALA A 70 8.93 1.32 1.35
C ALA A 70 10.06 1.24 0.34
N ARG A 71 10.47 0.02 -0.03
CA ARG A 71 11.40 -0.16 -1.14
C ARG A 71 10.63 -0.22 -2.46
N ILE A 72 10.91 0.73 -3.34
CA ILE A 72 10.25 0.87 -4.63
C ILE A 72 11.16 0.29 -5.73
N ARG A 73 10.58 -0.55 -6.59
CA ARG A 73 11.21 -1.01 -7.82
C ARG A 73 10.29 -0.72 -8.99
N TYR A 74 10.76 0.09 -9.92
CA TYR A 74 10.13 0.30 -11.20
C TYR A 74 10.45 -0.91 -12.10
N ASP A 75 9.43 -1.46 -12.76
CA ASP A 75 9.68 -2.39 -13.86
C ASP A 75 10.00 -1.56 -15.10
N ASP A 76 11.28 -1.51 -15.47
CA ASP A 76 11.74 -0.93 -16.74
C ASP A 76 11.56 -1.90 -17.91
N ASN A 77 11.15 -3.14 -17.63
CA ASN A 77 10.99 -4.15 -18.66
C ASN A 77 9.67 -3.92 -19.41
N ARG A 78 9.74 -3.07 -20.44
CA ARG A 78 8.70 -2.85 -21.45
C ARG A 78 8.56 -4.02 -22.43
N ASP A 79 9.37 -5.06 -22.26
CA ASP A 79 9.20 -6.28 -23.03
C ASP A 79 7.81 -6.83 -22.72
N THR A 80 6.92 -6.66 -23.70
CA THR A 80 5.69 -7.41 -23.82
C THR A 80 6.05 -8.86 -23.61
N GLU A 81 5.79 -9.41 -22.41
CA GLU A 81 5.85 -10.85 -22.18
C GLU A 81 4.80 -11.46 -23.10
N TYR A 82 5.27 -11.82 -24.29
CA TYR A 82 4.53 -12.48 -25.36
C TYR A 82 4.30 -13.92 -24.87
N PHE A 83 3.33 -14.09 -23.98
CA PHE A 83 2.88 -15.40 -23.55
C PHE A 83 1.92 -15.93 -24.62
N GLY A 84 2.48 -16.55 -25.65
CA GLY A 84 1.73 -17.19 -26.71
C GLY A 84 2.61 -18.21 -27.41
N GLU A 85 2.32 -19.49 -27.17
CA GLU A 85 2.82 -20.56 -28.01
C GLU A 85 2.42 -20.30 -29.46
N PHE A 86 3.37 -20.48 -30.37
CA PHE A 86 3.31 -20.15 -31.80
C PHE A 86 2.23 -20.99 -32.51
N GLY A 87 0.94 -20.67 -32.34
CA GLY A 87 -0.12 -21.48 -32.97
C GLY A 87 -1.58 -21.14 -32.69
N THR A 88 -1.92 -20.27 -31.73
CA THR A 88 -3.33 -19.92 -31.48
C THR A 88 -3.58 -18.42 -31.63
N SER A 89 -4.61 -18.09 -32.41
CA SER A 89 -5.01 -16.73 -32.82
C SER A 89 -5.61 -15.87 -31.70
N THR A 90 -5.53 -16.30 -30.44
CA THR A 90 -5.98 -15.53 -29.29
C THR A 90 -4.79 -14.81 -28.66
N LYS A 91 -4.53 -13.60 -29.17
CA LYS A 91 -3.64 -12.64 -28.51
C LYS A 91 -4.30 -12.22 -27.19
N ILE A 92 -3.99 -12.93 -26.10
CA ILE A 92 -4.31 -12.47 -24.75
C ILE A 92 -3.29 -11.36 -24.44
N SER A 93 -3.66 -10.11 -24.73
CA SER A 93 -2.90 -8.97 -24.24
C SER A 93 -3.06 -8.92 -22.72
N ARG A 94 -2.02 -9.33 -21.99
CA ARG A 94 -1.94 -9.01 -20.57
C ARG A 94 -1.92 -7.49 -20.46
N VAL A 95 -2.83 -6.94 -19.66
CA VAL A 95 -2.96 -5.49 -19.39
C VAL A 95 -1.57 -4.91 -19.15
N ASP A 96 -1.26 -3.92 -19.99
CA ASP A 96 -0.03 -3.13 -20.10
C ASP A 96 0.92 -3.28 -18.89
N SER A 97 1.96 -4.07 -19.09
CA SER A 97 3.04 -4.27 -18.11
C SER A 97 3.92 -3.01 -17.95
N GLY A 98 3.73 -1.98 -18.79
CA GLY A 98 4.61 -0.81 -18.89
C GLY A 98 4.59 0.17 -17.72
N SER A 99 3.78 -0.07 -16.68
CA SER A 99 3.76 0.84 -15.52
C SER A 99 3.47 0.18 -14.18
N ARG A 100 3.71 -1.13 -14.04
CA ARG A 100 3.56 -1.75 -12.72
C ARG A 100 4.75 -1.38 -11.83
N VAL A 101 4.48 -0.71 -10.71
CA VAL A 101 5.50 -0.43 -9.69
C VAL A 101 5.40 -1.47 -8.60
N ARG A 102 6.52 -2.13 -8.30
CA ARG A 102 6.59 -3.10 -7.20
C ARG A 102 7.07 -2.38 -5.95
N ILE A 103 6.28 -2.46 -4.89
CA ILE A 103 6.70 -1.98 -3.57
C ILE A 103 6.87 -3.15 -2.61
N LYS A 104 7.84 -3.03 -1.71
CA LYS A 104 8.06 -3.95 -0.60
C LYS A 104 7.97 -3.20 0.71
N LEU A 105 7.15 -3.71 1.62
CA LEU A 105 6.77 -3.10 2.89
C LEU A 105 7.05 -4.06 4.04
N LYS A 106 7.25 -3.53 5.26
CA LYS A 106 7.22 -4.35 6.47
C LYS A 106 5.80 -4.76 6.81
N LYS A 107 5.64 -5.87 7.54
CA LYS A 107 4.34 -6.37 8.01
C LYS A 107 3.52 -5.31 8.76
N VAL A 108 4.14 -4.56 9.66
CA VAL A 108 3.46 -3.52 10.45
C VAL A 108 2.89 -2.40 9.58
N ASP A 109 3.63 -1.98 8.55
CA ASP A 109 3.20 -0.94 7.63
C ASP A 109 2.12 -1.44 6.66
N TYR A 110 2.17 -2.73 6.32
CA TYR A 110 1.20 -3.36 5.43
C TYR A 110 -0.23 -3.34 6.00
N ASP A 111 -0.39 -3.58 7.30
CA ASP A 111 -1.71 -3.57 7.94
C ASP A 111 -2.41 -2.20 7.77
N TYR A 112 -1.64 -1.11 7.79
CA TYR A 112 -2.17 0.21 7.51
C TYR A 112 -2.44 0.42 6.01
N ILE A 113 -1.53 -0.03 5.14
CA ILE A 113 -1.61 0.21 3.69
C ILE A 113 -2.71 -0.62 3.01
N ARG A 114 -3.11 -1.76 3.59
CA ARG A 114 -4.18 -2.61 3.05
C ARG A 114 -5.50 -1.85 2.87
N ASP A 115 -5.83 -0.95 3.79
CA ASP A 115 -7.07 -0.16 3.72
C ASP A 115 -6.89 1.16 2.95
N ALA A 116 -5.69 1.42 2.41
CA ALA A 116 -5.42 2.65 1.71
C ALA A 116 -5.96 2.62 0.29
N LYS A 117 -6.50 3.76 -0.14
CA LYS A 117 -7.11 3.89 -1.47
C LYS A 117 -6.10 4.35 -2.50
N ARG A 118 -5.20 5.25 -2.13
CA ARG A 118 -4.19 5.83 -3.02
C ARG A 118 -2.86 5.94 -2.32
N ILE A 119 -1.80 5.67 -3.07
CA ILE A 119 -0.43 5.80 -2.60
C ILE A 119 0.29 6.75 -3.55
N GLU A 120 1.00 7.73 -3.00
CA GLU A 120 1.79 8.70 -3.74
C GLU A 120 3.26 8.51 -3.39
N PHE A 121 4.10 8.51 -4.42
CA PHE A 121 5.55 8.58 -4.29
C PHE A 121 6.13 9.19 -5.55
N ASP A 122 7.25 9.92 -5.39
CA ASP A 122 7.94 10.63 -6.48
C ASP A 122 7.01 11.56 -7.30
N GLY A 123 6.01 12.16 -6.63
CA GLY A 123 5.05 13.10 -7.24
C GLY A 123 3.99 12.48 -8.15
N ARG A 124 3.86 11.14 -8.17
CA ARG A 124 2.85 10.41 -8.94
C ARG A 124 1.92 9.63 -8.03
N MET A 125 0.64 9.54 -8.43
CA MET A 125 -0.36 8.76 -7.71
C MET A 125 -0.49 7.35 -8.28
N PHE A 126 -0.63 6.38 -7.39
CA PHE A 126 -0.75 4.97 -7.71
C PHE A 126 -1.90 4.32 -6.94
N LEU A 127 -2.47 3.27 -7.55
CA LEU A 127 -3.49 2.39 -6.98
C LEU A 127 -2.90 0.99 -6.77
N VAL A 128 -3.32 0.31 -5.72
CA VAL A 128 -2.98 -1.11 -5.51
C VAL A 128 -3.73 -1.95 -6.55
N ASP A 129 -3.00 -2.73 -7.35
CA ASP A 129 -3.56 -3.54 -8.45
C ASP A 129 -3.57 -5.05 -8.13
N SER A 130 -2.74 -5.50 -7.18
CA SER A 130 -2.54 -6.92 -6.90
C SER A 130 -2.73 -7.30 -5.44
N ASP A 131 -2.99 -8.58 -5.22
CA ASP A 131 -2.94 -9.20 -3.89
C ASP A 131 -1.55 -9.12 -3.23
N PRO A 132 -1.50 -9.04 -1.89
CA PRO A 132 -0.26 -9.05 -1.12
C PRO A 132 0.49 -10.37 -1.27
N ARG A 133 1.78 -10.30 -1.57
CA ARG A 133 2.66 -11.46 -1.56
C ARG A 133 3.56 -11.45 -0.31
N PRO A 134 3.28 -12.30 0.69
CA PRO A 134 4.14 -12.45 1.86
C PRO A 134 5.50 -13.02 1.46
N HIS A 135 6.59 -12.44 1.99
CA HIS A 135 7.95 -12.93 1.77
C HIS A 135 8.85 -12.54 2.94
N GLY A 136 9.84 -13.37 3.23
CA GLY A 136 10.89 -13.07 4.19
C GLY A 136 11.89 -14.22 4.25
N LEU A 137 12.96 -14.02 5.01
CA LEU A 137 14.10 -14.95 5.01
C LEU A 137 13.88 -16.16 5.92
N PHE A 138 13.29 -15.92 7.10
CA PHE A 138 13.00 -16.96 8.09
C PHE A 138 11.53 -16.98 8.51
N ASP A 139 10.87 -15.83 8.49
CA ASP A 139 9.43 -15.67 8.70
C ASP A 139 8.87 -14.64 7.70
N VAL A 140 7.55 -14.43 7.69
CA VAL A 140 6.86 -13.46 6.85
C VAL A 140 7.02 -12.05 7.44
N ASP A 141 8.16 -11.44 7.15
CA ASP A 141 8.50 -10.10 7.61
C ASP A 141 8.05 -9.00 6.63
N PHE A 142 7.94 -9.31 5.34
CA PHE A 142 7.69 -8.35 4.27
C PHE A 142 6.53 -8.72 3.36
N TYR A 143 5.86 -7.71 2.83
CA TYR A 143 4.82 -7.86 1.82
C TYR A 143 5.23 -7.17 0.53
N THR A 144 5.05 -7.86 -0.59
CA THR A 144 5.21 -7.27 -1.93
C THR A 144 3.84 -6.94 -2.48
N LEU A 145 3.67 -5.72 -2.97
CA LEU A 145 2.49 -5.26 -3.69
C LEU A 145 2.89 -4.73 -5.07
N TYR A 146 2.02 -4.91 -6.05
CA TYR A 146 2.11 -4.26 -7.35
C TYR A 146 1.08 -3.13 -7.42
N LEU A 147 1.56 -1.98 -7.86
CA LEU A 147 0.79 -0.76 -8.02
C LEU A 147 0.71 -0.40 -9.49
N LYS A 148 -0.40 0.23 -9.88
CA LYS A 148 -0.58 0.85 -11.20
C LYS A 148 -0.63 2.38 -11.06
N PRO A 149 -0.07 3.15 -12.01
CA PRO A 149 -0.24 4.59 -12.01
C PRO A 149 -1.71 4.93 -12.21
N VAL A 150 -2.12 6.05 -11.64
CA VAL A 150 -3.35 6.72 -12.06
C VAL A 150 -2.95 7.63 -13.21
N GLU A 151 -3.33 7.29 -14.44
CA GLU A 151 -3.18 8.22 -15.56
C GLU A 151 -4.02 9.46 -15.27
N THR A 152 -3.34 10.60 -15.09
CA THR A 152 -3.97 11.91 -15.18
C THR A 152 -4.26 12.16 -16.66
N GLN A 153 -5.55 12.13 -17.04
CA GLN A 153 -6.01 12.67 -18.33
C GLN A 153 -5.72 14.17 -18.41
#